data_AF-A0A6G1JTV8-F1
#
_entry.id   AF-A0A6G1JTV8-F1
#
_cell.length_a   1.000
_cell.length_b   1.000
_cell.length_c   1.000
_cell.angle_alpha   90.00
_cell.angle_beta   90.00
_cell.angle_gamma   90.00
#
_symmetry.space_group_name_H-M   'P 1'
#
loop_
_entity.id
_entity.type
_entity.pdbx_description
1 polymer ?
#
loop_
_entity_poly.entity_id
_entity_poly.type
_entity_poly.pdbx_seq_one_letter_code
_entity_poly.pdbx_strand_id
1 'polypeptide(L)'
;MLTRSEATRPLDNINSHFSLTIFICHLHSQTRLLSVRMPPTRLQQHAEFLLRFPRELRDMIYPDIVKEELPVSVSNLVISGEEGHVKEPNARPPPTQHPIICPQKSHPIIAAEALEAFWQCNTFVLNFEALVASGRTLDARPKSHIRHLVVSAREEQINALYQGGNRVSCVEFECRHRSDPERRRWCELLTFPRLESLTINMIKRKRKRLCWMYFSPILHALREQQPGIKISFNVSFDEMLERDRNDPQWEAINGQPWGGEFESAGFIDVSDMFVPATREDWQYVDEYLPDRAMPTGRDIIRGLSTESPNQRRALGSLYFVSEPPLLRVQMDEHWKVYQEFEQGLHDEGSTAASL
;
A
#
# COMPACT_ATOMS: atom_id res chain seq x y z
N MET A 1 31.31 38.20 -36.06
CA MET A 1 30.57 37.93 -37.32
C MET A 1 29.96 36.55 -37.20
N LEU A 2 28.65 36.45 -37.51
CA LEU A 2 27.81 35.24 -37.61
C LEU A 2 27.46 34.54 -36.27
N THR A 3 26.22 34.21 -35.89
CA THR A 3 24.84 34.60 -36.28
C THR A 3 23.89 33.97 -35.24
N ARG A 4 22.81 34.70 -34.90
CA ARG A 4 21.48 34.28 -34.37
C ARG A 4 21.19 32.80 -34.02
N SER A 5 20.54 32.61 -32.86
CA SER A 5 19.33 31.78 -32.67
C SER A 5 18.75 32.11 -31.28
N GLU A 6 17.84 33.08 -31.15
CA GLU A 6 16.38 32.91 -31.09
C GLU A 6 15.84 31.86 -30.09
N ALA A 7 15.28 32.40 -29.01
CA ALA A 7 13.97 32.15 -28.40
C ALA A 7 13.58 30.74 -27.91
N THR A 8 13.32 30.66 -26.60
CA THR A 8 12.20 29.85 -26.07
C THR A 8 11.64 30.54 -24.82
N ARG A 9 10.34 30.83 -24.85
CA ARG A 9 9.55 31.43 -23.77
C ARG A 9 9.08 30.36 -22.78
N PRO A 10 8.74 30.72 -21.54
CA PRO A 10 8.22 29.79 -20.54
C PRO A 10 6.76 29.45 -20.86
N LEU A 11 6.40 28.17 -20.70
CA LEU A 11 5.02 27.72 -20.73
C LEU A 11 4.44 27.86 -19.32
N ASP A 12 3.53 28.82 -19.18
CA ASP A 12 2.70 29.00 -18.01
C ASP A 12 1.85 27.77 -17.72
N ASN A 13 1.90 27.38 -16.46
CA ASN A 13 1.13 26.31 -15.86
C ASN A 13 -0.32 26.78 -15.66
N ILE A 14 -1.14 26.66 -16.70
CA ILE A 14 -2.59 26.79 -16.62
C ILE A 14 -3.13 25.54 -17.31
N ASN A 15 -3.55 24.52 -16.56
CA ASN A 15 -4.57 23.53 -16.97
C ASN A 15 -4.73 22.40 -15.93
N SER A 16 -5.38 22.67 -14.80
CA SER A 16 -6.05 21.62 -14.00
C SER A 16 -7.58 21.72 -14.04
N HIS A 17 -8.13 22.86 -14.48
CA HIS A 17 -9.58 23.08 -14.58
C HIS A 17 -10.17 22.86 -16.00
N PHE A 18 -9.35 22.72 -17.03
CA PHE A 18 -9.83 22.58 -18.42
C PHE A 18 -10.09 21.13 -18.87
N SER A 19 -9.60 20.14 -18.12
CA SER A 19 -9.70 18.72 -18.54
C SER A 19 -11.07 18.09 -18.22
N LEU A 20 -11.80 18.58 -17.21
CA LEU A 20 -13.14 18.06 -16.88
C LEU A 20 -14.18 18.46 -17.94
N THR A 21 -14.08 19.68 -18.47
CA THR A 21 -15.00 20.21 -19.48
C THR A 21 -14.80 19.54 -20.84
N ILE A 22 -13.56 19.20 -21.21
CA ILE A 22 -13.27 18.49 -22.47
C ILE A 22 -13.77 17.05 -22.42
N PHE A 23 -13.70 16.37 -21.27
CA PHE A 23 -14.25 15.01 -21.14
C PHE A 23 -15.78 15.00 -21.19
N ILE A 24 -16.46 15.98 -20.59
CA ILE A 24 -17.93 16.14 -20.67
C ILE A 24 -18.38 16.53 -22.09
N CYS A 25 -17.59 17.35 -22.81
CA CYS A 25 -17.88 17.73 -24.20
C CYS A 25 -17.58 16.62 -25.22
N HIS A 26 -16.56 15.79 -24.99
CA HIS A 26 -16.27 14.65 -25.88
C HIS A 26 -17.31 13.53 -25.74
N LEU A 27 -17.82 13.30 -24.52
CA LEU A 27 -18.97 12.43 -24.27
C LEU A 27 -20.25 12.94 -24.95
N HIS A 28 -20.48 14.26 -25.01
CA HIS A 28 -21.63 14.81 -25.72
C HIS A 28 -21.54 14.72 -27.24
N SER A 29 -20.34 14.74 -27.82
CA SER A 29 -20.13 14.74 -29.28
C SER A 29 -20.36 13.36 -29.94
N GLN A 30 -20.10 12.26 -29.24
CA GLN A 30 -20.24 10.92 -29.83
C GLN A 30 -21.65 10.30 -29.71
N THR A 31 -22.56 10.89 -28.92
CA THR A 31 -23.92 10.34 -28.71
C THR A 31 -24.97 10.70 -29.77
N ARG A 32 -24.59 11.31 -30.90
CA ARG A 32 -25.55 11.72 -31.95
C ARG A 32 -25.79 10.70 -33.06
N LEU A 33 -25.20 9.51 -33.01
CA LEU A 33 -25.49 8.44 -33.96
C LEU A 33 -26.51 7.46 -33.36
N LEU A 34 -27.78 7.69 -33.73
CA LEU A 34 -28.91 6.76 -33.66
C LEU A 34 -29.06 5.98 -32.34
N SER A 35 -29.45 6.69 -31.28
CA SER A 35 -29.97 6.09 -30.05
C SER A 35 -31.33 5.43 -30.33
N VAL A 36 -31.31 4.12 -30.61
CA VAL A 36 -32.49 3.27 -30.38
C VAL A 36 -32.77 3.35 -28.88
N ARG A 37 -33.84 4.05 -28.49
CA ARG A 37 -34.27 4.18 -27.10
C ARG A 37 -34.69 2.81 -26.57
N MET A 38 -33.73 2.08 -26.01
CA MET A 38 -34.01 0.91 -25.19
C MET A 38 -34.81 1.37 -23.96
N PRO A 39 -35.86 0.64 -23.55
CA PRO A 39 -36.62 0.98 -22.35
C PRO A 39 -35.69 1.02 -21.14
N PRO A 40 -35.92 1.94 -20.18
CA PRO A 40 -35.04 2.10 -19.04
C PRO A 40 -34.97 0.79 -18.24
N THR A 41 -33.77 0.37 -17.90
CA THR A 41 -33.58 -0.81 -17.05
C THR A 41 -34.14 -0.52 -15.65
N ARG A 42 -34.56 -1.56 -14.89
CA ARG A 42 -35.01 -1.39 -13.49
C ARG A 42 -34.01 -0.60 -12.64
N LEU A 43 -32.72 -0.71 -12.94
CA LEU A 43 -31.65 0.03 -12.28
C LEU A 43 -31.65 1.53 -12.61
N GLN A 44 -31.97 1.91 -13.85
CA GLN A 44 -32.15 3.33 -14.22
C GLN A 44 -33.37 3.92 -13.52
N GLN A 45 -34.45 3.15 -13.37
CA GLN A 45 -35.63 3.59 -12.62
C GLN A 45 -35.32 3.78 -11.12
N HIS A 46 -34.50 2.91 -10.52
CA HIS A 46 -34.02 3.09 -9.16
C HIS A 46 -33.09 4.30 -9.01
N ALA A 47 -32.20 4.55 -9.98
CA ALA A 47 -31.35 5.74 -9.99
C ALA A 47 -32.16 7.04 -10.10
N GLU A 48 -33.20 7.07 -10.95
CA GLU A 48 -34.13 8.20 -11.04
C GLU A 48 -34.90 8.43 -9.74
N PHE A 49 -35.24 7.37 -9.01
CA PHE A 49 -35.85 7.48 -7.70
C PHE A 49 -34.89 8.11 -6.68
N LEU A 50 -33.61 7.70 -6.68
CA LEU A 50 -32.62 8.27 -5.78
C LEU A 50 -32.43 9.77 -5.98
N LEU A 51 -32.47 10.25 -7.23
CA LEU A 51 -32.37 11.69 -7.55
C LEU A 51 -33.45 12.57 -6.89
N ARG A 52 -34.58 11.97 -6.47
CA ARG A 52 -35.64 12.71 -5.76
C ARG A 52 -35.27 13.03 -4.32
N PHE A 53 -34.34 12.29 -3.73
CA PHE A 53 -33.83 12.60 -2.40
C PHE A 53 -32.79 13.71 -2.48
N PRO A 54 -32.66 14.57 -1.45
CA PRO A 54 -31.51 15.45 -1.30
C PRO A 54 -30.21 14.64 -1.19
N ARG A 55 -29.07 15.27 -1.54
CA ARG A 55 -27.77 14.58 -1.61
C ARG A 55 -27.40 13.92 -0.29
N GLU A 56 -27.68 14.58 0.83
CA GLU A 56 -27.36 14.12 2.17
C GLU A 56 -28.02 12.77 2.47
N LEU A 57 -29.28 12.57 2.05
CA LEU A 57 -29.95 11.29 2.21
C LEU A 57 -29.38 10.23 1.26
N ARG A 58 -28.96 10.61 0.05
CA ARG A 58 -28.30 9.67 -0.87
C ARG A 58 -26.95 9.20 -0.32
N ASP A 59 -26.16 10.10 0.24
CA ASP A 59 -24.87 9.80 0.86
C ASP A 59 -25.01 8.84 2.06
N MET A 60 -26.15 8.86 2.76
CA MET A 60 -26.47 7.86 3.79
C MET A 60 -26.85 6.48 3.21
N ILE A 61 -27.47 6.46 2.03
CA ILE A 61 -27.94 5.22 1.38
C ILE A 61 -26.82 4.51 0.63
N TYR A 62 -25.92 5.24 -0.04
CA TYR A 62 -24.92 4.63 -0.91
C TYR A 62 -24.05 3.57 -0.21
N PRO A 63 -23.51 3.78 1.01
CA PRO A 63 -22.71 2.76 1.68
C PRO A 63 -23.43 1.42 1.81
N ASP A 64 -24.74 1.41 2.05
CA ASP A 64 -25.51 0.16 2.17
C ASP A 64 -25.70 -0.56 0.82
N ILE A 65 -25.53 0.16 -0.29
CA ILE A 65 -25.68 -0.39 -1.66
C ILE A 65 -24.33 -0.84 -2.22
N VAL A 66 -23.28 -0.04 -2.06
CA VAL A 66 -22.01 -0.22 -2.79
C VAL A 66 -20.90 -0.84 -1.94
N LYS A 67 -21.14 -1.10 -0.66
CA LYS A 67 -20.17 -1.76 0.21
C LYS A 67 -20.09 -3.24 -0.12
N GLU A 68 -18.89 -3.68 -0.42
CA GLU A 68 -18.52 -5.06 -0.66
C GLU A 68 -18.20 -5.75 0.67
N GLU A 69 -18.56 -7.02 0.80
CA GLU A 69 -18.26 -7.83 1.98
C GLU A 69 -16.76 -8.18 2.06
N LEU A 70 -16.10 -8.28 0.90
CA LEU A 70 -14.70 -8.65 0.79
C LEU A 70 -13.85 -7.46 0.31
N PRO A 71 -12.60 -7.35 0.77
CA PRO A 71 -11.69 -6.32 0.29
C PRO A 71 -11.52 -6.32 -1.24
N VAL A 72 -11.53 -5.14 -1.84
CA VAL A 72 -11.49 -4.91 -3.28
C VAL A 72 -10.04 -4.78 -3.75
N SER A 73 -9.57 -5.67 -4.61
CA SER A 73 -8.22 -5.56 -5.19
C SER A 73 -8.08 -4.33 -6.07
N VAL A 74 -7.10 -3.48 -5.79
CA VAL A 74 -6.82 -2.27 -6.59
C VAL A 74 -6.22 -2.62 -7.96
N SER A 75 -5.47 -3.71 -8.05
CA SER A 75 -4.88 -4.18 -9.32
C SER A 75 -5.95 -4.49 -10.36
N ASN A 76 -7.15 -4.91 -9.94
CA ASN A 76 -8.27 -5.20 -10.84
C ASN A 76 -8.97 -3.93 -11.36
N LEU A 77 -8.68 -2.77 -10.79
CA LEU A 77 -9.34 -1.49 -11.09
C LEU A 77 -8.58 -0.69 -12.15
N VAL A 78 -7.26 -0.84 -12.23
CA VAL A 78 -6.38 -0.17 -13.22
C VAL A 78 -6.58 -0.72 -14.64
N ILE A 79 -7.16 -1.92 -14.79
CA ILE A 79 -7.26 -2.62 -16.07
C ILE A 79 -8.44 -2.11 -16.93
N SER A 80 -9.42 -1.40 -16.36
CA SER A 80 -10.64 -1.00 -17.10
C SER A 80 -10.56 0.31 -17.88
N GLY A 81 -9.43 1.03 -17.87
CA GLY A 81 -9.28 2.32 -18.55
C GLY A 81 -8.80 2.26 -20.01
N GLU A 82 -8.16 1.16 -20.42
CA GLU A 82 -7.67 0.97 -21.78
C GLU A 82 -8.28 -0.31 -22.35
N GLU A 83 -8.98 -0.21 -23.50
CA GLU A 83 -9.75 -1.27 -24.17
C GLU A 83 -8.91 -2.44 -24.72
N GLY A 84 -7.71 -2.69 -24.18
CA GLY A 84 -6.80 -3.78 -24.55
C GLY A 84 -7.06 -5.06 -23.76
N HIS A 85 -8.11 -5.79 -24.13
CA HIS A 85 -8.49 -7.09 -23.58
C HIS A 85 -7.34 -8.13 -23.57
N VAL A 86 -6.79 -8.44 -22.40
CA VAL A 86 -6.38 -9.81 -22.06
C VAL A 86 -7.49 -10.38 -21.17
N LYS A 87 -8.46 -11.04 -21.79
CA LYS A 87 -9.50 -11.79 -21.07
C LYS A 87 -8.87 -13.05 -20.53
N GLU A 88 -8.47 -13.06 -19.26
CA GLU A 88 -8.31 -14.33 -18.57
C GLU A 88 -9.68 -15.05 -18.54
N PRO A 89 -9.80 -16.27 -19.09
CA PRO A 89 -11.09 -16.92 -19.32
C PRO A 89 -11.86 -17.27 -18.03
N ASN A 90 -11.21 -17.18 -16.85
CA ASN A 90 -11.81 -17.47 -15.54
C ASN A 90 -11.75 -16.28 -14.56
N ALA A 91 -11.33 -15.08 -15.00
CA ALA A 91 -11.30 -13.93 -14.10
C ALA A 91 -12.73 -13.47 -13.79
N ARG A 92 -13.07 -13.44 -12.51
CA ARG A 92 -14.31 -12.84 -11.99
C ARG A 92 -14.43 -11.44 -12.58
N PRO A 93 -15.61 -11.01 -13.08
CA PRO A 93 -15.76 -9.66 -13.63
C PRO A 93 -15.23 -8.64 -12.64
N PRO A 94 -14.48 -7.61 -13.09
CA PRO A 94 -13.84 -6.67 -12.19
C PRO A 94 -14.88 -6.07 -11.23
N PRO A 95 -14.54 -5.86 -9.95
CA PRO A 95 -15.47 -5.42 -8.90
C PRO A 95 -16.14 -4.06 -9.15
N THR A 96 -15.79 -3.36 -10.23
CA THR A 96 -16.41 -2.11 -10.70
C THR A 96 -17.73 -2.28 -11.47
N GLN A 97 -18.32 -3.47 -11.51
CA GLN A 97 -19.57 -3.68 -12.24
C GLN A 97 -20.86 -3.41 -11.45
N HIS A 98 -20.79 -2.83 -10.24
CA HIS A 98 -22.02 -2.43 -9.56
C HIS A 98 -22.81 -1.47 -10.50
N PRO A 99 -24.02 -1.81 -10.94
CA PRO A 99 -24.64 -1.06 -12.03
C PRO A 99 -24.87 0.41 -11.71
N ILE A 100 -25.03 0.74 -10.42
CA ILE A 100 -25.24 2.11 -9.95
C ILE A 100 -24.02 3.02 -10.15
N ILE A 101 -22.79 2.49 -10.10
CA ILE A 101 -21.54 3.27 -10.22
C ILE A 101 -21.09 3.43 -11.68
N CYS A 102 -21.76 2.77 -12.62
CA CYS A 102 -21.43 2.78 -14.04
C CYS A 102 -22.21 3.88 -14.77
N PRO A 103 -21.55 4.93 -15.30
CA PRO A 103 -22.23 6.03 -15.99
C PRO A 103 -23.03 5.59 -17.24
N GLN A 104 -22.66 4.46 -17.85
CA GLN A 104 -23.37 3.89 -19.00
C GLN A 104 -24.64 3.13 -18.59
N LYS A 105 -24.73 2.66 -17.33
CA LYS A 105 -25.86 1.87 -16.82
C LYS A 105 -26.75 2.62 -15.83
N SER A 106 -26.28 3.74 -15.29
CA SER A 106 -26.93 4.57 -14.27
C SER A 106 -27.00 6.03 -14.71
N HIS A 107 -27.69 6.87 -13.94
CA HIS A 107 -27.68 8.32 -14.16
C HIS A 107 -26.29 8.89 -13.81
N PRO A 108 -25.69 9.79 -14.63
CA PRO A 108 -24.30 10.25 -14.42
C PRO A 108 -24.03 10.86 -13.04
N ILE A 109 -24.97 11.62 -12.49
CA ILE A 109 -24.85 12.21 -11.14
C ILE A 109 -24.82 11.10 -10.07
N ILE A 110 -25.76 10.15 -10.15
CA ILE A 110 -25.84 9.03 -9.21
C ILE A 110 -24.61 8.14 -9.33
N ALA A 111 -24.14 7.89 -10.56
CA ALA A 111 -22.93 7.11 -10.80
C ALA A 111 -21.69 7.75 -10.18
N ALA A 112 -21.52 9.07 -10.33
CA ALA A 112 -20.39 9.78 -9.74
C ALA A 112 -20.44 9.77 -8.20
N GLU A 113 -21.59 10.06 -7.61
CA GLU A 113 -21.76 10.06 -6.14
C GLU A 113 -21.59 8.66 -5.55
N ALA A 114 -22.21 7.65 -6.16
CA ALA A 114 -22.10 6.27 -5.71
C ALA A 114 -20.68 5.73 -5.88
N LEU A 115 -19.96 6.15 -6.93
CA LEU A 115 -18.55 5.81 -7.11
C LEU A 115 -17.69 6.45 -6.02
N GLU A 116 -17.93 7.71 -5.68
CA GLU A 116 -17.26 8.37 -4.55
C GLU A 116 -17.52 7.59 -3.24
N ALA A 117 -18.77 7.24 -2.95
CA ALA A 117 -19.12 6.44 -1.78
C ALA A 117 -18.45 5.06 -1.81
N PHE A 118 -18.36 4.40 -2.97
CA PHE A 118 -17.68 3.12 -3.15
C PHE A 118 -16.22 3.19 -2.71
N TRP A 119 -15.48 4.20 -3.13
CA TRP A 119 -14.07 4.36 -2.72
C TRP A 119 -13.91 4.72 -1.24
N GLN A 120 -14.90 5.40 -0.65
CA GLN A 120 -14.83 5.81 0.75
C GLN A 120 -15.17 4.68 1.73
N CYS A 121 -16.17 3.85 1.43
CA CYS A 121 -16.68 2.85 2.39
C CYS A 121 -16.05 1.46 2.27
N ASN A 122 -15.42 1.16 1.13
CA ASN A 122 -14.80 -0.14 0.90
C ASN A 122 -13.36 -0.21 1.41
N THR A 123 -12.93 -1.41 1.74
CA THR A 123 -11.53 -1.72 2.01
C THR A 123 -10.86 -2.17 0.73
N PHE A 124 -9.73 -1.56 0.41
CA PHE A 124 -8.98 -1.85 -0.81
C PHE A 124 -7.72 -2.67 -0.52
N VAL A 125 -7.37 -3.61 -1.39
CA VAL A 125 -6.14 -4.40 -1.28
C VAL A 125 -5.14 -3.96 -2.32
N LEU A 126 -3.97 -3.53 -1.87
CA LEU A 126 -2.83 -3.22 -2.70
C LEU A 126 -1.74 -4.27 -2.49
N ASN A 127 -1.47 -5.08 -3.53
CA ASN A 127 -0.36 -6.02 -3.52
C ASN A 127 0.88 -5.39 -4.17
N PHE A 128 1.94 -5.17 -3.39
CA PHE A 128 3.17 -4.56 -3.91
C PHE A 128 3.86 -5.42 -4.96
N GLU A 129 3.82 -6.74 -4.87
CA GLU A 129 4.44 -7.62 -5.88
C GLU A 129 3.72 -7.53 -7.23
N ALA A 130 2.38 -7.51 -7.19
CA ALA A 130 1.58 -7.35 -8.40
C ALA A 130 1.80 -5.97 -9.05
N LEU A 131 1.94 -4.91 -8.24
CA LEU A 131 2.23 -3.57 -8.73
C LEU A 131 3.55 -3.55 -9.50
N VAL A 132 4.59 -4.20 -8.97
CA VAL A 132 5.91 -4.31 -9.63
C VAL A 132 5.82 -5.06 -10.94
N ALA A 133 5.21 -6.25 -10.91
CA ALA A 133 5.10 -7.10 -12.09
C ALA A 133 4.37 -6.37 -13.23
N SER A 134 3.44 -5.46 -12.88
CA SER A 134 2.70 -4.67 -13.87
C SER A 134 3.50 -3.49 -14.45
N GLY A 135 4.52 -2.98 -13.73
CA GLY A 135 5.23 -1.74 -14.09
C GLY A 135 4.36 -0.48 -14.10
N ARG A 136 3.11 -0.57 -13.63
CA ARG A 136 2.15 0.54 -13.63
C ARG A 136 2.20 1.31 -12.33
N THR A 137 1.98 2.61 -12.41
CA THR A 137 1.62 3.41 -11.24
C THR A 137 0.12 3.32 -11.02
N LEU A 138 -0.29 3.42 -9.75
CA LEU A 138 -1.70 3.57 -9.41
C LEU A 138 -2.19 4.93 -9.90
N ASP A 139 -3.27 4.97 -10.69
CA ASP A 139 -3.91 6.20 -11.12
C ASP A 139 -4.22 7.11 -9.91
N ALA A 140 -3.99 8.42 -10.07
CA ALA A 140 -4.16 9.38 -8.97
C ALA A 140 -5.62 9.57 -8.53
N ARG A 141 -6.59 9.39 -9.45
CA ARG A 141 -8.01 9.70 -9.20
C ARG A 141 -8.70 8.85 -8.13
N PRO A 142 -8.54 7.51 -8.07
CA PRO A 142 -9.14 6.73 -6.98
C PRO A 142 -8.49 7.00 -5.60
N LYS A 143 -7.20 7.38 -5.56
CA LYS A 143 -6.45 7.54 -4.30
C LYS A 143 -7.01 8.61 -3.38
N SER A 144 -7.57 9.69 -3.93
CA SER A 144 -8.13 10.80 -3.14
C SER A 144 -9.35 10.42 -2.31
N HIS A 145 -9.99 9.30 -2.62
CA HIS A 145 -11.23 8.86 -1.95
C HIS A 145 -11.04 7.61 -1.07
N ILE A 146 -9.94 6.87 -1.23
CA ILE A 146 -9.67 5.65 -0.47
C ILE A 146 -9.39 5.99 1.00
N ARG A 147 -10.20 5.42 1.89
CA ARG A 147 -10.07 5.58 3.35
C ARG A 147 -9.51 4.34 4.04
N HIS A 148 -9.72 3.15 3.48
CA HIS A 148 -9.33 1.88 4.09
C HIS A 148 -8.47 1.06 3.14
N LEU A 149 -7.22 0.81 3.50
CA LEU A 149 -6.24 0.12 2.66
C LEU A 149 -5.61 -1.05 3.40
N VAL A 150 -5.51 -2.19 2.70
CA VAL A 150 -4.75 -3.37 3.09
C VAL A 150 -3.59 -3.52 2.11
N VAL A 151 -2.36 -3.42 2.60
CA VAL A 151 -1.15 -3.60 1.80
C VAL A 151 -0.64 -5.02 2.01
N SER A 152 -0.45 -5.77 0.94
CA SER A 152 0.26 -7.05 0.98
C SER A 152 1.68 -6.85 0.48
N ALA A 153 2.66 -7.14 1.34
CA ALA A 153 4.08 -6.95 1.06
C ALA A 153 4.90 -8.18 1.48
N ARG A 154 6.07 -8.33 0.89
CA ARG A 154 7.08 -9.27 1.36
C ARG A 154 8.22 -8.51 2.03
N GLU A 155 8.83 -9.13 3.02
CA GLU A 155 10.03 -8.57 3.63
C GLU A 155 11.16 -8.53 2.61
N GLU A 156 11.71 -7.34 2.43
CA GLU A 156 12.76 -7.11 1.46
C GLU A 156 14.10 -7.68 1.89
N GLN A 157 14.87 -8.08 0.88
CA GLN A 157 16.24 -8.52 1.07
C GLN A 157 17.18 -7.35 0.82
N ILE A 158 17.61 -6.68 1.89
CA ILE A 158 18.78 -5.80 1.80
C ILE A 158 19.96 -6.66 1.29
N ASN A 159 20.54 -6.25 0.15
CA ASN A 159 21.59 -6.98 -0.56
C ASN A 159 22.70 -7.47 0.37
N ALA A 160 23.29 -8.63 0.05
CA ALA A 160 24.25 -9.34 0.89
C ALA A 160 25.50 -8.53 1.30
N LEU A 161 25.78 -7.40 0.65
CA LEU A 161 26.84 -6.46 1.02
C LEU A 161 26.71 -5.93 2.46
N TYR A 162 25.51 -5.98 3.04
CA TYR A 162 25.22 -5.59 4.42
C TYR A 162 25.21 -6.76 5.41
N GLN A 163 25.47 -7.99 4.94
CA GLN A 163 25.56 -9.18 5.79
C GLN A 163 26.94 -9.32 6.47
N GLY A 164 27.92 -8.50 6.08
CA GLY A 164 29.28 -8.47 6.65
C GLY A 164 29.38 -7.89 8.07
N GLY A 165 28.28 -7.76 8.81
CA GLY A 165 28.27 -7.27 10.19
C GLY A 165 28.34 -5.74 10.35
N ASN A 166 28.63 -4.99 9.28
CA ASN A 166 28.65 -3.52 9.35
C ASN A 166 27.21 -2.97 9.44
N ARG A 167 26.95 -2.24 10.52
CA ARG A 167 25.70 -1.51 10.75
C ARG A 167 25.58 -0.39 9.72
N VAL A 168 24.51 -0.42 8.92
CA VAL A 168 24.16 0.70 8.02
C VAL A 168 23.57 1.81 8.86
N SER A 169 24.15 3.00 8.76
CA SER A 169 23.55 4.18 9.39
C SER A 169 22.30 4.63 8.62
N CYS A 170 21.38 5.30 9.29
CA CYS A 170 20.18 5.87 8.64
C CYS A 170 20.55 6.83 7.49
N VAL A 171 21.62 7.63 7.67
CA VAL A 171 22.13 8.56 6.65
C VAL A 171 22.64 7.81 5.43
N GLU A 172 23.47 6.78 5.63
CA GLU A 172 23.99 5.95 4.54
C GLU A 172 22.86 5.24 3.79
N PHE A 173 21.83 4.79 4.51
CA PHE A 173 20.66 4.16 3.92
C PHE A 173 19.91 5.14 3.01
N GLU A 174 19.53 6.32 3.50
CA GLU A 174 18.79 7.32 2.72
C GLU A 174 19.62 7.81 1.51
N CYS A 175 20.93 7.99 1.64
CA CYS A 175 21.80 8.31 0.51
C CYS A 175 21.76 7.27 -0.62
N ARG A 176 21.66 5.98 -0.29
CA ARG A 176 21.77 4.88 -1.28
C ARG A 176 20.43 4.41 -1.81
N HIS A 177 19.42 4.34 -0.95
CA HIS A 177 18.20 3.59 -1.19
C HIS A 177 16.96 4.48 -1.43
N ARG A 178 17.11 5.81 -1.42
CA ARG A 178 15.99 6.73 -1.68
C ARG A 178 15.31 6.49 -3.03
N SER A 179 16.08 6.17 -4.06
CA SER A 179 15.57 5.90 -5.40
C SER A 179 15.20 4.43 -5.64
N ASP A 180 15.35 3.56 -4.63
CA ASP A 180 15.02 2.15 -4.79
C ASP A 180 13.53 1.98 -5.13
N PRO A 181 13.19 1.08 -6.08
CA PRO A 181 11.81 0.76 -6.39
C PRO A 181 10.99 0.35 -5.16
N GLU A 182 11.62 -0.33 -4.20
CA GLU A 182 10.99 -0.72 -2.93
C GLU A 182 10.63 0.50 -2.09
N ARG A 183 11.57 1.43 -1.90
CA ARG A 183 11.31 2.66 -1.16
C ARG A 183 10.18 3.45 -1.79
N ARG A 184 10.18 3.59 -3.12
CA ARG A 184 9.12 4.30 -3.86
C ARG A 184 7.74 3.67 -3.64
N ARG A 185 7.63 2.34 -3.58
CA ARG A 185 6.34 1.67 -3.29
C ARG A 185 5.79 2.01 -1.92
N TRP A 186 6.66 2.10 -0.91
CA TRP A 186 6.23 2.58 0.39
C TRP A 186 5.81 4.05 0.30
N CYS A 187 6.59 4.91 -0.37
CA CYS A 187 6.23 6.31 -0.57
C CYS A 187 4.87 6.50 -1.27
N GLU A 188 4.42 5.57 -2.12
CA GLU A 188 3.07 5.63 -2.72
C GLU A 188 1.95 5.71 -1.67
N LEU A 189 2.17 5.19 -0.45
CA LEU A 189 1.18 5.29 0.63
C LEU A 189 0.93 6.75 1.05
N LEU A 190 1.91 7.64 0.90
CA LEU A 190 1.77 9.07 1.18
C LEU A 190 0.88 9.78 0.14
N THR A 191 0.54 9.12 -0.97
CA THR A 191 -0.32 9.69 -2.01
C THR A 191 -1.81 9.49 -1.74
N PHE A 192 -2.18 8.91 -0.59
CA PHE A 192 -3.57 8.69 -0.15
C PHE A 192 -3.95 9.73 0.91
N PRO A 193 -4.47 10.92 0.52
CA PRO A 193 -4.63 12.05 1.42
C PRO A 193 -5.73 11.89 2.48
N ARG A 194 -6.64 10.93 2.30
CA ARG A 194 -7.80 10.69 3.18
C ARG A 194 -7.76 9.30 3.83
N LEU A 195 -6.58 8.69 3.92
CA LEU A 195 -6.46 7.37 4.49
C LEU A 195 -6.78 7.42 6.00
N GLU A 196 -7.73 6.59 6.44
CA GLU A 196 -8.17 6.51 7.84
C GLU A 196 -7.63 5.24 8.50
N SER A 197 -7.51 4.15 7.73
CA SER A 197 -6.93 2.90 8.21
C SER A 197 -6.01 2.24 7.18
N LEU A 198 -4.83 1.82 7.64
CA LEU A 198 -3.84 1.07 6.89
C LEU A 198 -3.55 -0.25 7.61
N THR A 199 -3.83 -1.37 6.96
CA THR A 199 -3.39 -2.69 7.43
C THR A 199 -2.25 -3.18 6.55
N ILE A 200 -1.11 -3.52 7.13
CA ILE A 200 0.04 -4.06 6.42
C ILE A 200 0.13 -5.55 6.73
N ASN A 201 0.01 -6.38 5.70
CA ASN A 201 0.19 -7.83 5.78
C ASN A 201 1.55 -8.17 5.15
N MET A 202 2.55 -8.40 5.99
CA MET A 202 3.93 -8.66 5.56
C MET A 202 4.28 -10.14 5.66
N ILE A 203 4.83 -10.72 4.59
CA ILE A 203 5.41 -12.06 4.61
C ILE A 203 6.88 -11.97 5.01
N LYS A 204 7.25 -12.61 6.12
CA LYS A 204 8.62 -12.64 6.63
C LYS A 204 9.53 -13.48 5.73
N ARG A 205 10.73 -12.99 5.39
CA ARG A 205 11.70 -13.72 4.55
C ARG A 205 13.03 -13.99 5.24
N LYS A 206 13.38 -13.24 6.29
CA LYS A 206 14.63 -13.41 7.04
C LYS A 206 14.37 -14.13 8.36
N ARG A 207 15.16 -15.19 8.62
CA ARG A 207 15.00 -16.09 9.79
C ARG A 207 15.19 -15.42 11.15
N LYS A 208 15.98 -14.34 11.23
CA LYS A 208 16.48 -13.77 12.51
C LYS A 208 16.50 -12.24 12.58
N ARG A 209 16.13 -11.54 11.51
CA ARG A 209 16.30 -10.08 11.39
C ARG A 209 15.11 -9.46 10.70
N LEU A 210 14.80 -8.21 11.03
CA LEU A 210 13.77 -7.41 10.38
C LEU A 210 14.38 -6.32 9.51
N CYS A 211 13.95 -6.24 8.25
CA CYS A 211 14.27 -5.14 7.36
C CYS A 211 13.20 -4.02 7.48
N TRP A 212 13.41 -3.08 8.41
CA TRP A 212 12.43 -2.02 8.72
C TRP A 212 12.69 -0.68 8.01
N MET A 213 13.91 -0.45 7.55
CA MET A 213 14.36 0.86 7.05
C MET A 213 13.58 1.37 5.83
N TYR A 214 13.12 0.49 4.93
CA TYR A 214 12.37 0.89 3.74
C TYR A 214 11.03 1.55 4.05
N PHE A 215 10.32 1.09 5.07
CA PHE A 215 8.95 1.52 5.35
C PHE A 215 8.82 2.41 6.58
N SER A 216 9.76 2.34 7.53
CA SER A 216 9.65 3.05 8.81
C SER A 216 9.42 4.55 8.66
N PRO A 217 10.28 5.33 7.97
CA PRO A 217 10.06 6.77 7.81
C PRO A 217 8.71 7.10 7.17
N ILE A 218 8.22 6.23 6.28
CA ILE A 218 6.94 6.43 5.61
C ILE A 218 5.77 6.27 6.58
N LEU A 219 5.84 5.33 7.52
CA LEU A 219 4.82 5.19 8.57
C LEU A 219 4.78 6.42 9.49
N HIS A 220 5.94 7.03 9.77
CA HIS A 220 6.00 8.29 10.52
C HIS A 220 5.41 9.45 9.72
N ALA A 221 5.79 9.60 8.45
CA ALA A 221 5.21 10.61 7.55
C ALA A 221 3.69 10.48 7.44
N LEU A 222 3.16 9.25 7.34
CA LEU A 222 1.72 9.01 7.31
C LEU A 222 1.02 9.51 8.58
N ARG A 223 1.59 9.24 9.77
CA ARG A 223 1.03 9.72 11.04
C ARG A 223 1.12 11.23 11.17
N GLU A 224 2.17 11.86 10.66
CA GLU A 224 2.29 13.31 10.64
C GLU A 224 1.25 13.94 9.72
N GLN A 225 1.06 13.39 8.50
CA GLN A 225 0.05 13.86 7.55
C GLN A 225 -1.37 13.61 8.05
N GLN A 226 -1.59 12.51 8.80
CA GLN A 226 -2.91 12.06 9.27
C GLN A 226 -2.84 11.60 10.74
N PRO A 227 -2.92 12.52 11.72
CA PRO A 227 -2.75 12.19 13.14
C PRO A 227 -3.75 11.17 13.72
N GLY A 228 -4.84 10.88 13.00
CA GLY A 228 -5.86 9.90 13.40
C GLY A 228 -5.77 8.55 12.68
N ILE A 229 -4.79 8.33 11.80
CA ILE A 229 -4.69 7.10 11.01
C ILE A 229 -4.46 5.88 11.92
N LYS A 230 -5.26 4.83 11.70
CA LYS A 230 -5.07 3.53 12.35
C LYS A 230 -4.15 2.67 11.50
N ILE A 231 -2.93 2.40 11.99
CA ILE A 231 -1.98 1.53 11.31
C ILE A 231 -1.91 0.20 12.05
N SER A 232 -2.36 -0.87 11.40
CA SER A 232 -2.20 -2.25 11.87
C SER A 232 -1.10 -2.93 11.07
N PHE A 233 -0.22 -3.66 11.75
CA PHE A 233 0.89 -4.36 11.12
C PHE A 233 0.84 -5.83 11.48
N ASN A 234 0.60 -6.68 10.49
CA ASN A 234 0.54 -8.12 10.65
C ASN A 234 1.69 -8.80 9.90
N VAL A 235 2.24 -9.85 10.49
CA VAL A 235 3.31 -10.65 9.90
C VAL A 235 2.88 -12.11 9.75
N SER A 236 3.25 -12.74 8.64
CA SER A 236 3.17 -14.19 8.48
C SER A 236 4.56 -14.80 8.33
N PHE A 237 4.75 -15.96 8.96
CA PHE A 237 5.94 -16.80 8.84
C PHE A 237 5.71 -18.02 7.95
N ASP A 238 4.49 -18.19 7.43
CA ASP A 238 4.04 -19.45 6.82
C ASP A 238 4.87 -19.82 5.59
N GLU A 239 5.16 -18.88 4.67
CA GLU A 239 5.97 -19.17 3.46
C GLU A 239 7.35 -19.73 3.83
N MET A 240 7.96 -19.24 4.90
CA MET A 240 9.29 -19.69 5.34
C MET A 240 9.22 -21.06 6.00
N LEU A 241 8.22 -21.29 6.85
CA LEU A 241 8.04 -22.55 7.57
C LEU A 241 7.60 -23.67 6.64
N GLU A 242 6.72 -23.40 5.69
CA GLU A 242 6.30 -24.34 4.65
C GLU A 242 7.47 -24.73 3.76
N ARG A 243 8.27 -23.74 3.30
CA ARG A 243 9.47 -24.02 2.49
C ARG A 243 10.47 -24.90 3.22
N ASP A 244 10.72 -24.64 4.51
CA ASP A 244 11.67 -25.43 5.30
C ASP A 244 11.14 -26.84 5.56
N ARG A 245 9.84 -26.99 5.83
CA ARG A 245 9.20 -28.31 6.00
C ARG A 245 9.28 -29.16 4.74
N ASN A 246 9.10 -28.53 3.59
CA ASN A 246 9.16 -29.17 2.28
C ASN A 246 10.59 -29.25 1.70
N ASP A 247 11.62 -28.94 2.49
CA ASP A 247 13.01 -29.05 2.05
C ASP A 247 13.39 -30.55 1.85
N PRO A 248 13.81 -30.97 0.65
CA PRO A 248 14.20 -32.36 0.37
C PRO A 248 15.31 -32.89 1.28
N GLN A 249 16.10 -32.01 1.91
CA GLN A 249 17.12 -32.42 2.87
C GLN A 249 16.52 -33.18 4.06
N TRP A 250 15.28 -32.86 4.47
CA TRP A 250 14.62 -33.56 5.56
C TRP A 250 14.22 -34.99 5.19
N GLU A 251 13.84 -35.23 3.94
CA GLU A 251 13.56 -36.58 3.43
C GLU A 251 14.82 -37.44 3.44
N ALA A 252 15.96 -36.86 3.04
CA ALA A 252 17.24 -37.54 3.03
C ALA A 252 17.73 -37.94 4.44
N ILE A 253 17.41 -37.14 5.46
CA ILE A 253 17.83 -37.38 6.85
C ILE A 253 16.88 -38.35 7.56
N ASN A 254 15.57 -38.19 7.39
CA ASN A 254 14.55 -38.91 8.17
C ASN A 254 14.00 -40.15 7.44
N GLY A 255 14.36 -40.35 6.17
CA GLY A 255 13.87 -41.46 5.34
C GLY A 255 12.38 -41.37 4.96
N GLN A 256 11.68 -40.32 5.42
CA GLN A 256 10.30 -39.99 5.09
C GLN A 256 10.11 -38.46 5.12
N PRO A 257 9.20 -37.91 4.28
CA PRO A 257 8.79 -36.51 4.41
C PRO A 257 8.18 -36.26 5.80
N TRP A 258 8.31 -35.03 6.30
CA TRP A 258 7.62 -34.59 7.52
C TRP A 258 6.12 -34.86 7.37
N GLY A 259 5.61 -35.87 8.08
CA GLY A 259 4.24 -36.37 7.89
C GLY A 259 3.18 -35.28 8.06
N GLY A 260 2.28 -35.17 7.09
CA GLY A 260 1.10 -34.28 7.12
C GLY A 260 1.26 -33.00 6.30
N GLU A 261 0.12 -32.45 5.87
CA GLU A 261 0.04 -31.17 5.17
C GLU A 261 0.48 -30.03 6.10
N PHE A 262 1.11 -28.99 5.53
CA PHE A 262 1.48 -27.81 6.28
C PHE A 262 0.22 -27.01 6.67
N GLU A 263 -0.02 -26.84 7.96
CA GLU A 263 -1.09 -26.00 8.47
C GLU A 263 -0.63 -24.55 8.67
N SER A 264 -1.29 -23.62 7.98
CA SER A 264 -1.00 -22.17 8.05
C SER A 264 -1.43 -21.57 9.39
N ALA A 265 -0.55 -20.78 10.01
CA ALA A 265 -0.90 -19.96 11.17
C ALA A 265 -1.58 -18.65 10.75
N GLY A 266 -1.42 -18.22 9.51
CA GLY A 266 -1.95 -16.97 8.98
C GLY A 266 -1.09 -15.77 9.40
N PHE A 267 -1.74 -14.62 9.58
CA PHE A 267 -1.11 -13.37 9.98
C PHE A 267 -1.25 -13.15 11.48
N ILE A 268 -0.18 -12.64 12.10
CA ILE A 268 -0.07 -12.33 13.53
C ILE A 268 0.09 -10.83 13.67
N ASP A 269 -0.72 -10.22 14.53
CA ASP A 269 -0.65 -8.79 14.81
C ASP A 269 0.62 -8.45 15.62
N VAL A 270 1.40 -7.50 15.11
CA VAL A 270 2.61 -6.93 15.71
C VAL A 270 2.57 -5.39 15.70
N SER A 271 1.36 -4.80 15.65
CA SER A 271 1.15 -3.35 15.56
C SER A 271 1.85 -2.55 16.66
N ASP A 272 1.90 -3.09 17.88
CA ASP A 272 2.55 -2.47 19.05
C ASP A 272 4.07 -2.23 18.86
N MET A 273 4.69 -2.90 17.89
CA MET A 273 6.12 -2.73 17.58
C MET A 273 6.38 -1.50 16.71
N PHE A 274 5.35 -0.95 16.10
CA PHE A 274 5.46 0.16 15.14
C PHE A 274 4.88 1.47 15.67
N VAL A 275 4.56 1.57 16.97
CA VAL A 275 4.19 2.84 17.60
C VAL A 275 5.42 3.74 17.80
N PRO A 276 5.25 5.08 17.88
CA PRO A 276 6.35 5.98 18.19
C PRO A 276 7.08 5.60 19.48
N ALA A 277 8.38 5.89 19.58
CA ALA A 277 9.14 5.55 20.77
C ALA A 277 8.67 6.37 21.98
N THR A 278 8.44 5.68 23.09
CA THR A 278 8.10 6.31 24.37
C THR A 278 9.35 6.75 25.12
N ARG A 279 9.21 7.62 26.12
CA ARG A 279 10.33 8.02 26.99
C ARG A 279 10.99 6.81 27.68
N GLU A 280 10.19 5.82 28.06
CA GLU A 280 10.67 4.58 28.68
C GLU A 280 11.53 3.76 27.70
N ASP A 281 11.14 3.72 26.42
CA ASP A 281 11.94 3.06 25.37
C ASP A 281 13.33 3.71 25.25
N TRP A 282 13.39 5.05 25.23
CA TRP A 282 14.64 5.80 25.19
C TRP A 282 15.52 5.51 26.41
N GLN A 283 14.95 5.54 27.61
CA GLN A 283 15.68 5.25 28.84
C GLN A 283 16.23 3.82 28.86
N TYR A 284 15.42 2.84 28.47
CA TYR A 284 15.83 1.45 28.37
C TYR A 284 16.99 1.26 27.38
N VAL A 285 16.90 1.88 26.20
CA VAL A 285 17.95 1.77 25.18
C VAL A 285 19.26 2.40 25.67
N ASP A 286 19.19 3.56 26.32
CA ASP A 286 20.37 4.25 26.84
C ASP A 286 21.05 3.48 28.00
N GLU A 287 20.26 2.85 28.87
CA GLU A 287 20.78 2.13 30.04
C GLU A 287 21.30 0.71 29.69
N TYR A 288 20.58 -0.03 28.84
CA TYR A 288 20.82 -1.45 28.62
C TYR A 288 21.38 -1.81 27.24
N LEU A 289 21.29 -0.91 26.24
CA LEU A 289 21.69 -1.16 24.86
C LEU A 289 22.60 -0.05 24.29
N PRO A 290 23.77 0.23 24.91
CA PRO A 290 24.62 1.38 24.57
C PRO A 290 25.14 1.36 23.14
N ASP A 291 25.41 0.17 22.57
CA ASP A 291 25.86 0.03 21.18
C ASP A 291 24.73 0.32 20.18
N ARG A 292 23.48 0.36 20.65
CA ARG A 292 22.25 0.54 19.86
C ARG A 292 22.16 -0.39 18.65
N ALA A 293 22.80 -1.56 18.72
CA ALA A 293 22.80 -2.56 17.68
C ALA A 293 21.68 -3.57 17.95
N MET A 294 20.80 -3.80 16.97
CA MET A 294 19.71 -4.77 17.11
C MET A 294 20.29 -6.18 17.29
N PRO A 295 20.04 -6.87 18.43
CA PRO A 295 20.52 -8.22 18.63
C PRO A 295 19.98 -9.16 17.56
N THR A 296 20.75 -10.18 17.23
CA THR A 296 20.23 -11.21 16.30
C THR A 296 19.04 -11.91 16.93
N GLY A 297 17.90 -11.90 16.24
CA GLY A 297 16.67 -12.53 16.71
C GLY A 297 16.77 -14.05 16.81
N ARG A 298 15.77 -14.63 17.47
CA ARG A 298 15.60 -16.08 17.55
C ARG A 298 15.42 -16.66 16.16
N ASP A 299 15.90 -17.89 15.95
CA ASP A 299 15.72 -18.58 14.68
C ASP A 299 14.25 -19.01 14.53
N ILE A 300 13.52 -18.32 13.64
CA ILE A 300 12.09 -18.56 13.37
C ILE A 300 11.83 -20.03 13.06
N ILE A 301 12.63 -20.61 12.18
CA ILE A 301 12.39 -21.97 11.70
C ILE A 301 12.62 -22.96 12.82
N ARG A 302 13.77 -22.87 13.48
CA ARG A 302 14.10 -23.77 14.59
C ARG A 302 13.09 -23.67 15.74
N GLY A 303 12.51 -22.49 15.95
CA GLY A 303 11.58 -22.23 17.05
C GLY A 303 10.12 -22.52 16.75
N LEU A 304 9.67 -22.43 15.50
CA LEU A 304 8.25 -22.49 15.15
C LEU A 304 7.87 -23.66 14.22
N SER A 305 8.83 -24.38 13.63
CA SER A 305 8.53 -25.44 12.65
C SER A 305 7.71 -26.59 13.26
N THR A 306 8.03 -26.98 14.49
CA THR A 306 7.38 -28.07 15.24
C THR A 306 6.09 -27.66 15.96
N GLU A 307 5.80 -26.37 16.01
CA GLU A 307 4.66 -25.84 16.76
C GLU A 307 3.34 -25.96 15.98
N SER A 308 2.22 -26.12 16.69
CA SER A 308 0.88 -26.05 16.09
C SER A 308 0.53 -24.64 15.60
N PRO A 309 -0.44 -24.44 14.68
CA PRO A 309 -0.83 -23.11 14.20
C PRO A 309 -1.17 -22.12 15.33
N ASN A 310 -1.86 -22.58 16.38
CA ASN A 310 -2.21 -21.74 17.52
C ASN A 310 -0.98 -21.34 18.35
N GLN A 311 -0.04 -22.26 18.57
CA GLN A 311 1.22 -21.94 19.25
C GLN A 311 2.10 -20.99 18.43
N ARG A 312 2.16 -21.18 17.09
CA ARG A 312 2.86 -20.24 16.19
C ARG A 312 2.29 -18.83 16.30
N ARG A 313 0.95 -18.67 16.37
CA ARG A 313 0.31 -17.37 16.62
C ARG A 313 0.71 -16.77 17.96
N ALA A 314 0.65 -17.57 19.03
CA ALA A 314 0.96 -17.11 20.38
C ALA A 314 2.44 -16.71 20.54
N LEU A 315 3.35 -17.42 19.89
CA LEU A 315 4.79 -17.21 19.99
C LEU A 315 5.34 -16.24 18.95
N GLY A 316 4.67 -16.05 17.82
CA GLY A 316 5.26 -15.42 16.63
C GLY A 316 5.75 -13.98 16.83
N SER A 317 5.10 -13.21 17.72
CA SER A 317 5.56 -11.86 18.08
C SER A 317 6.98 -11.87 18.69
N LEU A 318 7.32 -12.91 19.48
CA LEU A 318 8.64 -13.08 20.09
C LEU A 318 9.77 -13.41 19.09
N TYR A 319 9.39 -13.80 17.87
CA TYR A 319 10.33 -14.12 16.78
C TYR A 319 10.44 -13.00 15.73
N PHE A 320 9.60 -11.97 15.83
CA PHE A 320 9.58 -10.90 14.85
C PHE A 320 10.77 -9.95 14.98
N VAL A 321 11.01 -9.45 16.20
CA VAL A 321 12.15 -8.63 16.58
C VAL A 321 12.59 -8.98 18.00
N SER A 322 13.91 -8.91 18.26
CA SER A 322 14.50 -9.26 19.56
C SER A 322 14.24 -8.18 20.62
N GLU A 323 14.41 -6.91 20.27
CA GLU A 323 14.30 -5.77 21.17
C GLU A 323 13.30 -4.73 20.61
N PRO A 324 11.99 -4.84 20.92
CA PRO A 324 10.99 -3.88 20.44
C PRO A 324 11.25 -2.41 20.83
N PRO A 325 11.68 -2.07 22.06
CA PRO A 325 12.02 -0.69 22.41
C PRO A 325 13.13 -0.11 21.52
N LEU A 326 14.17 -0.89 21.24
CA LEU A 326 15.26 -0.48 20.37
C LEU A 326 14.78 -0.26 18.93
N LEU A 327 13.88 -1.11 18.42
CA LEU A 327 13.31 -0.93 17.09
C LEU A 327 12.60 0.42 17.01
N ARG A 328 11.72 0.74 17.98
CA ARG A 328 10.98 2.01 18.00
C ARG A 328 11.91 3.22 18.03
N VAL A 329 12.93 3.19 18.89
CA VAL A 329 13.94 4.26 18.96
C VAL A 329 14.67 4.45 17.63
N GLN A 330 15.12 3.35 17.00
CA GLN A 330 15.81 3.41 15.71
C GLN A 330 14.89 3.93 14.58
N MET A 331 13.61 3.60 14.62
CA MET A 331 12.62 4.11 13.67
C MET A 331 12.44 5.63 13.81
N ASP A 332 12.30 6.14 15.04
CA ASP A 332 12.24 7.57 15.34
C ASP A 332 13.51 8.31 14.91
N GLU A 333 14.69 7.73 15.11
CA GLU A 333 15.97 8.29 14.65
C GLU A 333 16.04 8.35 13.12
N HIS A 334 15.63 7.28 12.44
CA HIS A 334 15.61 7.24 10.98
C HIS A 334 14.64 8.26 10.40
N TRP A 335 13.49 8.45 11.06
CA TRP A 335 12.52 9.46 10.66
C TRP A 335 13.12 10.88 10.65
N LYS A 336 13.89 11.25 11.69
CA LYS A 336 14.58 12.56 11.73
C LYS A 336 15.54 12.75 10.55
N VAL A 337 16.35 11.73 10.27
CA VAL A 337 17.25 11.76 9.11
C VAL A 337 16.47 11.89 7.81
N TYR A 338 15.39 11.14 7.64
CA TYR A 338 14.54 11.27 6.47
C TYR A 338 13.97 12.69 6.30
N GLN A 339 13.50 13.33 7.39
CA GLN A 339 13.01 14.71 7.35
C GLN A 339 14.10 15.69 6.88
N GLU A 340 15.33 15.55 7.35
CA GLU A 340 16.47 16.37 6.90
C GLU A 340 16.72 16.23 5.39
N PHE A 341 16.62 15.00 4.85
CA PHE A 341 16.78 14.74 3.42
C PHE A 341 15.62 15.24 2.55
N GLU A 342 14.40 15.30 3.09
CA GLU A 342 13.25 15.91 2.40
C GLU A 342 13.36 17.44 2.41
N GLN A 343 13.77 18.04 3.54
CA GLN A 343 13.98 19.49 3.65
C GLN A 343 15.14 19.99 2.78
N GLY A 344 16.27 19.27 2.75
CA GLY A 344 17.42 19.65 1.91
C GLY A 344 17.11 19.67 0.41
N LEU A 345 16.16 18.84 -0.07
CA LEU A 345 15.71 18.92 -1.47
C LEU A 345 14.94 20.21 -1.77
N HIS A 346 14.20 20.74 -0.80
CA HIS A 346 13.47 21.99 -0.99
C HIS A 346 14.43 23.18 -1.15
N ASP A 347 15.56 23.16 -0.45
CA ASP A 347 16.55 24.22 -0.50
C ASP A 347 17.36 24.22 -1.81
N GLU A 348 17.73 23.05 -2.34
CA GLU A 348 18.42 22.93 -3.64
C GLU A 348 17.50 23.23 -4.83
N GLY A 349 16.21 22.90 -4.72
CA GLY A 349 15.21 23.20 -5.76
C GLY A 349 14.81 24.68 -5.84
N SER A 350 14.92 25.43 -4.73
CA SER A 350 14.56 26.86 -4.69
C SER A 350 15.65 27.79 -5.23
N THR A 351 16.93 27.40 -5.16
CA THR A 351 18.04 28.19 -5.74
C THR A 351 18.14 28.02 -7.25
N ALA A 352 17.80 26.85 -7.80
CA ALA A 352 17.84 26.60 -9.24
C ALA A 352 16.70 27.27 -10.03
N ALA A 353 15.61 27.70 -9.38
CA ALA A 353 14.50 28.43 -10.01
C ALA A 353 14.65 29.97 -9.97
N SER A 354 15.76 30.48 -9.40
CA SER A 354 16.03 31.91 -9.24
C SER A 354 17.21 32.41 -10.10
N LEU A 355 17.70 31.59 -11.03
CA LEU A 355 18.70 31.91 -12.06
C LEU A 355 18.10 31.62 -13.44
#